data_AF-L7XDS8-F1
#
_entry.id   AF-L7XDS8-F1
#
_cell.length_a   1.000
_cell.length_b   1.000
_cell.length_c   1.000
_cell.angle_alpha   90.00
_cell.angle_beta   90.00
_cell.angle_gamma   90.00
#
_symmetry.space_group_name_H-M   'P 1'
#
loop_
_entity.id
_entity.type
_entity.pdbx_description
1 polymer ?
#
loop_
_entity_poly.entity_id
_entity_poly.type
_entity_poly.pdbx_seq_one_letter_code
_entity_poly.pdbx_strand_id
1 'polypeptide(L)'
;MKVAVLVLLCVGAALSAEVYTSKYDNIDVDKILSNDRILTQYIKCLMEEGNCTNEGKELKKTLPDALASGCTKCSEKQKAQTEKVLRHLSKNRPRDWNRLKNKYDPKGEYSKKYEKEAKAISA
;
A
#
# COMPACT_ATOMS: atom_id res chain seq x y z
N MET A 1 -59.15 -13.05 -15.01
CA MET A 1 -58.15 -12.12 -14.43
C MET A 1 -57.42 -12.81 -13.28
N LYS A 2 -56.23 -13.36 -13.50
CA LYS A 2 -55.24 -13.66 -12.45
C LYS A 2 -53.87 -13.40 -13.06
N VAL A 3 -53.35 -12.22 -12.76
CA VAL A 3 -52.10 -11.68 -13.31
C VAL A 3 -50.93 -12.48 -12.73
N ALA A 4 -50.18 -13.13 -13.61
CA ALA A 4 -48.88 -13.70 -13.33
C ALA A 4 -47.84 -12.58 -13.43
N VAL A 5 -47.19 -12.22 -12.32
CA VAL A 5 -45.92 -11.50 -12.36
C VAL A 5 -45.07 -12.02 -11.19
N LEU A 6 -44.25 -13.02 -11.47
CA LEU A 6 -43.09 -13.37 -10.66
C LEU A 6 -42.01 -12.33 -10.95
N VAL A 7 -41.95 -11.26 -10.15
CA VAL A 7 -40.83 -10.32 -10.16
C VAL A 7 -39.64 -11.02 -9.50
N LEU A 8 -38.78 -11.61 -10.33
CA LEU A 8 -37.46 -12.08 -9.93
C LEU A 8 -36.60 -10.82 -9.68
N LEU A 9 -36.55 -10.38 -8.42
CA LEU A 9 -35.66 -9.33 -7.95
C LEU A 9 -34.22 -9.87 -8.00
N CYS A 10 -33.58 -9.75 -9.16
CA CYS A 10 -32.14 -9.83 -9.27
C CYS A 10 -31.55 -8.61 -8.54
N VAL A 11 -31.35 -8.76 -7.22
CA VAL A 11 -30.49 -7.86 -6.46
C VAL A 11 -29.09 -8.06 -6.99
N GLY A 12 -28.70 -7.24 -7.97
CA GLY A 12 -27.33 -7.11 -8.40
C GLY A 12 -26.52 -6.64 -7.20
N ALA A 13 -25.86 -7.57 -6.51
CA ALA A 13 -24.82 -7.24 -5.56
C ALA A 13 -23.69 -6.57 -6.37
N ALA A 14 -23.73 -5.24 -6.45
CA ALA A 14 -22.58 -4.47 -6.84
C ALA A 14 -21.53 -4.74 -5.75
N LEU A 15 -20.66 -5.72 -6.02
CA LEU A 15 -19.41 -5.91 -5.30
C LEU A 15 -18.57 -4.66 -5.58
N SER A 16 -18.81 -3.60 -4.84
CA SER A 16 -17.87 -2.49 -4.76
C SER A 16 -16.61 -3.08 -4.15
N ALA A 17 -15.63 -3.41 -5.00
CA ALA A 17 -14.29 -3.73 -4.53
C ALA A 17 -13.83 -2.53 -3.71
N GLU A 18 -13.75 -2.70 -2.39
CA GLU A 18 -13.28 -1.65 -1.48
C GLU A 18 -11.82 -1.34 -1.84
N VAL A 19 -11.59 -0.31 -2.63
CA VAL A 19 -10.26 0.21 -2.95
C VAL A 19 -9.83 1.21 -1.88
N TYR A 20 -8.52 1.26 -1.61
CA TYR A 20 -7.97 2.30 -0.75
C TYR A 20 -8.21 3.69 -1.33
N THR A 21 -8.28 4.70 -0.47
CA THR A 21 -8.57 6.06 -0.92
C THR A 21 -7.55 6.53 -1.95
N SER A 22 -8.04 7.00 -3.10
CA SER A 22 -7.21 7.58 -4.16
C SER A 22 -6.87 9.05 -3.93
N LYS A 23 -7.29 9.62 -2.78
CA LYS A 23 -7.05 11.02 -2.40
C LYS A 23 -5.57 11.41 -2.46
N TYR A 24 -4.70 10.43 -2.23
CA TYR A 24 -3.25 10.59 -2.13
C TYR A 24 -2.49 10.01 -3.33
N ASP A 25 -3.19 9.55 -4.37
CA ASP A 25 -2.56 8.97 -5.55
C ASP A 25 -1.72 9.99 -6.33
N ASN A 26 -1.97 11.30 -6.17
CA ASN A 26 -1.23 12.37 -6.84
C ASN A 26 0.00 12.87 -6.07
N ILE A 27 0.40 12.19 -5.00
CA ILE A 27 1.66 12.50 -4.32
C ILE A 27 2.84 12.22 -5.27
N ASP A 28 3.74 13.18 -5.32
CA ASP A 28 5.02 13.03 -6.01
C ASP A 28 5.99 12.20 -5.15
N VAL A 29 5.94 10.89 -5.35
CA VAL A 29 6.82 9.92 -4.69
C VAL A 29 8.28 10.17 -5.04
N ASP A 30 8.59 10.61 -6.26
CA ASP A 30 9.97 10.87 -6.68
C ASP A 30 10.56 12.06 -5.92
N LYS A 31 9.78 13.10 -5.68
CA LYS A 31 10.18 14.24 -4.84
C LYS A 31 10.41 13.85 -3.38
N ILE A 32 9.63 12.91 -2.84
CA ILE A 32 9.84 12.40 -1.49
C ILE A 32 11.13 11.57 -1.42
N LEU A 33 11.30 10.62 -2.35
CA LEU A 33 12.45 9.71 -2.37
C LEU A 33 13.78 10.43 -2.66
N SER A 34 13.76 11.52 -3.44
CA SER A 34 14.95 12.35 -3.71
C SER A 34 15.30 13.33 -2.60
N ASN A 35 14.39 13.55 -1.62
CA ASN A 35 14.62 14.48 -0.53
C ASN A 35 14.76 13.73 0.81
N ASP A 36 16.00 13.51 1.23
CA ASP A 36 16.33 12.75 2.44
C ASP A 36 15.66 13.29 3.70
N ARG A 37 15.47 14.60 3.82
CA ARG A 37 14.80 15.22 4.97
C ARG A 37 13.32 14.85 5.00
N ILE A 38 12.63 14.94 3.86
CA ILE A 38 11.21 14.60 3.74
C ILE A 38 11.03 13.09 3.94
N LEU A 39 11.84 12.27 3.25
CA LEU A 39 11.81 10.81 3.39
C LEU A 39 12.00 10.38 4.84
N THR A 40 12.95 10.99 5.55
CA THR A 40 13.19 10.70 6.98
C THR A 40 12.00 11.05 7.85
N GLN A 41 11.26 12.13 7.55
CA GLN A 41 10.03 12.45 8.28
C GLN A 41 8.94 11.40 8.06
N TYR A 42 8.77 10.93 6.82
CA TYR A 42 7.84 9.82 6.52
C TYR A 42 8.23 8.54 7.27
N ILE A 43 9.51 8.18 7.26
CA ILE A 43 10.00 7.00 8.00
C ILE A 43 9.74 7.16 9.51
N LYS A 44 10.05 8.32 10.09
CA LYS A 44 9.76 8.59 11.52
C LYS A 44 8.27 8.50 11.82
N CYS A 45 7.41 9.02 10.95
CA CYS A 45 5.97 8.87 11.08
C CYS A 45 5.55 7.39 11.12
N LEU A 46 6.02 6.58 10.15
CA LEU A 46 5.72 5.15 10.10
C LEU A 46 6.32 4.39 11.29
N MET A 47 7.44 4.83 11.84
CA MET A 47 8.06 4.26 13.03
C MET A 47 7.46 4.78 14.34
N GLU A 48 6.56 5.76 14.30
CA GLU A 48 5.96 6.43 15.47
C GLU A 48 6.97 7.21 16.32
N GLU A 49 7.98 7.76 15.66
CA GLU A 49 9.08 8.53 16.26
C GLU A 49 9.01 10.02 15.88
N GLY A 50 7.90 10.46 15.30
CA GLY A 50 7.73 11.84 14.88
C GLY A 50 6.35 12.13 14.33
N ASN A 51 6.14 13.40 13.99
CA ASN A 51 4.88 13.87 13.44
C ASN A 51 4.62 13.28 12.06
N CYS A 52 3.35 12.99 11.79
CA CYS A 52 2.87 12.54 10.51
C CYS A 52 2.13 13.66 9.79
N THR A 53 2.38 13.81 8.49
CA THR A 53 1.46 14.53 7.61
C THR A 53 0.14 13.75 7.48
N ASN A 54 -0.89 14.37 6.92
CA ASN A 54 -2.16 13.67 6.71
C ASN A 54 -1.99 12.45 5.78
N GLU A 55 -1.14 12.58 4.76
CA GLU A 55 -0.77 11.47 3.87
C GLU A 55 -0.06 10.36 4.63
N GLY A 56 0.94 10.71 5.45
CA GLY A 56 1.69 9.75 6.25
C GLY A 56 0.82 9.00 7.26
N LYS A 57 -0.18 9.67 7.84
CA LYS A 57 -1.17 9.02 8.74
C LYS A 57 -2.01 7.99 8.00
N GLU A 58 -2.50 8.35 6.81
CA GLU A 58 -3.29 7.43 6.00
C GLU A 58 -2.45 6.22 5.57
N LEU A 59 -1.23 6.46 5.08
CA LEU A 59 -0.29 5.39 4.76
C LEU A 59 -0.05 4.48 5.96
N LYS A 60 0.24 5.05 7.14
CA LYS A 60 0.48 4.28 8.37
C LYS A 60 -0.71 3.40 8.74
N LYS A 61 -1.93 3.89 8.56
CA LYS A 61 -3.18 3.17 8.87
C LYS A 61 -3.42 2.03 7.88
N THR A 62 -3.14 2.25 6.61
CA THR A 62 -3.44 1.30 5.52
C THR A 62 -2.36 0.25 5.32
N LEU A 63 -1.10 0.57 5.65
CA LEU A 63 0.05 -0.30 5.38
C LEU A 63 -0.08 -1.72 5.97
N PRO A 64 -0.56 -1.94 7.22
CA PRO A 64 -0.71 -3.30 7.76
C PRO A 64 -1.70 -4.16 6.97
N ASP A 65 -2.84 -3.58 6.57
CA ASP A 65 -3.87 -4.28 5.78
C ASP A 65 -3.41 -4.51 4.34
N ALA A 66 -2.73 -3.53 3.74
CA ALA A 66 -2.16 -3.65 2.40
C ALA A 66 -1.10 -4.75 2.36
N LEU A 67 -0.27 -4.86 3.39
CA LEU A 67 0.65 -5.97 3.51
C LEU A 67 -0.13 -7.29 3.66
N ALA A 68 -1.02 -7.41 4.64
CA ALA A 68 -1.81 -8.63 4.93
C ALA A 68 -2.56 -9.20 3.74
N SER A 69 -3.23 -8.32 2.99
CA SER A 69 -3.98 -8.68 1.80
C SER A 69 -3.09 -8.90 0.58
N GLY A 70 -1.84 -8.43 0.59
CA GLY A 70 -0.99 -8.35 -0.60
C GLY A 70 -1.45 -7.29 -1.59
N CYS A 71 -1.92 -6.15 -1.09
CA CYS A 71 -2.31 -5.00 -1.88
C CYS A 71 -3.47 -5.28 -2.85
N THR A 72 -4.39 -6.20 -2.51
CA THR A 72 -5.56 -6.52 -3.37
C THR A 72 -6.49 -5.34 -3.56
N LYS A 73 -6.49 -4.41 -2.60
CA LYS A 73 -7.26 -3.15 -2.61
C LYS A 73 -6.47 -1.95 -3.18
N CYS A 74 -5.23 -2.16 -3.63
CA CYS A 74 -4.39 -1.10 -4.16
C CYS A 74 -4.69 -0.82 -5.63
N SER A 75 -4.72 0.46 -6.01
CA SER A 75 -4.76 0.86 -7.41
C SER A 75 -3.45 0.48 -8.13
N GLU A 76 -3.49 0.34 -9.46
CA GLU A 76 -2.27 0.06 -10.24
C GLU A 76 -1.17 1.12 -10.02
N LYS A 77 -1.58 2.38 -9.83
CA LYS A 77 -0.67 3.47 -9.48
C LYS A 77 -0.02 3.25 -8.11
N GLN A 78 -0.81 2.88 -7.10
CA GLN A 78 -0.32 2.59 -5.75
C GLN A 78 0.64 1.39 -5.74
N LYS A 79 0.38 0.36 -6.55
CA LYS A 79 1.28 -0.80 -6.71
C LYS A 79 2.64 -0.36 -7.30
N ALA A 80 2.62 0.37 -8.42
CA ALA A 80 3.84 0.86 -9.06
C ALA A 80 4.64 1.82 -8.15
N GLN A 81 3.95 2.72 -7.44
CA GLN A 81 4.57 3.62 -6.47
C GLN A 81 5.16 2.85 -5.29
N THR A 82 4.46 1.86 -4.75
CA THR A 82 4.95 0.98 -3.69
C THR A 82 6.24 0.28 -4.12
N GLU A 83 6.25 -0.36 -5.29
CA GLU A 83 7.43 -1.05 -5.80
C GLU A 83 8.64 -0.11 -5.89
N LYS A 84 8.44 1.10 -6.43
CA LYS A 84 9.49 2.13 -6.51
C LYS A 84 10.05 2.48 -5.12
N VAL A 85 9.18 2.69 -4.13
CA VAL A 85 9.58 2.99 -2.74
C VAL A 85 10.37 1.83 -2.14
N LEU A 86 9.91 0.59 -2.29
CA LEU A 86 10.59 -0.60 -1.77
C LEU A 86 11.99 -0.76 -2.38
N ARG A 87 12.11 -0.61 -3.71
CA ARG A 87 13.41 -0.65 -4.40
C ARG A 87 14.35 0.45 -3.93
N HIS A 88 13.85 1.68 -3.77
CA HIS A 88 14.65 2.79 -3.28
C HIS A 88 15.12 2.57 -1.84
N LEU A 89 14.23 2.17 -0.93
CA LEU A 89 14.56 1.98 0.49
C LEU A 89 15.54 0.81 0.70
N SER A 90 15.33 -0.31 0.00
CA SER A 90 16.22 -1.47 0.11
C SER A 90 17.65 -1.17 -0.37
N LYS A 91 17.80 -0.37 -1.44
CA LYS A 91 19.11 -0.01 -2.01
C LYS A 91 19.78 1.14 -1.28
N ASN A 92 19.06 2.24 -1.04
CA ASN A 92 19.65 3.51 -0.60
C ASN A 92 19.50 3.74 0.92
N ARG A 93 18.54 3.09 1.58
CA ARG A 93 18.23 3.26 3.01
C ARG A 93 18.12 1.93 3.76
N PRO A 94 19.11 1.01 3.66
CA PRO A 94 18.98 -0.37 4.14
C PRO A 94 18.71 -0.46 5.65
N ARG A 95 19.21 0.49 6.45
CA ARG A 95 18.90 0.56 7.90
C ARG A 95 17.43 0.84 8.16
N ASP A 96 16.88 1.86 7.49
CA ASP A 96 15.47 2.23 7.64
C ASP A 96 14.55 1.14 7.06
N TRP A 97 14.96 0.54 5.93
CA TRP A 97 14.28 -0.62 5.35
C TRP A 97 14.15 -1.77 6.34
N ASN A 98 15.24 -2.15 7.02
CA ASN A 98 15.20 -3.22 8.01
C ASN A 98 14.33 -2.86 9.22
N ARG A 99 14.34 -1.60 9.67
CA ARG A 99 13.48 -1.14 10.77
C ARG A 99 12.00 -1.23 10.41
N LEU A 100 11.64 -0.77 9.20
CA LEU A 100 10.26 -0.86 8.70
C LEU A 100 9.82 -2.31 8.55
N LYS A 101 10.66 -3.19 7.98
CA LYS A 101 10.38 -4.63 7.91
C LYS A 101 10.14 -5.23 9.29
N ASN A 102 10.98 -4.93 10.28
CA ASN A 102 10.80 -5.48 11.63
C ASN A 102 9.49 -5.01 12.28
N LYS A 103 9.02 -3.79 11.98
CA LYS A 103 7.77 -3.26 12.51
C LYS A 103 6.53 -3.83 11.81
N TYR A 104 6.55 -3.92 10.49
CA TYR A 104 5.37 -4.23 9.68
C TYR A 104 5.35 -5.66 9.11
N ASP A 105 6.50 -6.33 9.05
CA ASP A 105 6.68 -7.70 8.55
C ASP A 105 7.63 -8.52 9.46
N PRO A 106 7.37 -8.64 10.77
CA PRO A 106 8.28 -9.33 11.70
C PRO A 106 8.48 -10.81 11.38
N LYS A 107 7.51 -11.44 10.69
CA LYS A 107 7.58 -12.85 10.26
C LYS A 107 8.22 -13.03 8.87
N GLY A 108 8.50 -11.94 8.16
CA GLY A 108 9.05 -11.97 6.80
C GLY A 108 8.09 -12.56 5.76
N GLU A 109 6.79 -12.64 6.06
CA GLU A 109 5.79 -13.26 5.18
C GLU A 109 5.58 -12.40 3.94
N TYR A 110 5.55 -11.08 4.10
CA TYR A 110 5.39 -10.16 2.97
C TYR A 110 6.66 -10.04 2.15
N SER A 111 7.82 -9.93 2.79
CA SER A 111 9.11 -9.87 2.12
C SER A 111 9.30 -11.09 1.22
N LYS A 112 8.89 -12.29 1.66
CA LYS A 112 8.91 -13.52 0.83
C LYS A 112 7.92 -13.48 -0.34
N LYS A 113 6.71 -12.94 -0.13
CA LYS A 113 5.69 -12.81 -1.19
C LYS A 113 6.17 -11.85 -2.28
N TYR A 114 6.66 -10.68 -1.87
CA TYR A 114 7.18 -9.67 -2.78
C TYR A 114 8.58 -9.97 -3.32
N GLU A 115 9.41 -10.79 -2.67
CA GLU A 115 10.66 -11.29 -3.28
C GLU A 115 10.37 -12.15 -4.51
N LYS A 116 9.30 -12.95 -4.49
CA LYS A 116 8.87 -13.72 -5.66
C LYS A 116 8.40 -12.80 -6.78
N GLU A 117 7.62 -11.77 -6.45
CA GLU A 117 7.15 -10.77 -7.42
C GLU A 117 8.31 -9.91 -7.96
N ALA A 118 9.21 -9.44 -7.09
CA ALA A 118 10.38 -8.66 -7.47
C ALA A 118 11.35 -9.46 -8.33
N LYS A 119 11.53 -10.76 -8.06
CA LYS A 119 12.29 -11.68 -8.92
C LYS A 119 11.60 -11.89 -10.26
N ALA A 120 10.28 -12.01 -10.29
CA ALA A 120 9.49 -12.15 -11.51
C ALA A 120 9.49 -10.88 -12.39
N ILE A 121 9.70 -9.70 -11.80
CA ILE A 121 9.83 -8.43 -12.53
C ILE A 121 11.27 -8.22 -13.05
N SER A 122 12.26 -8.94 -12.52
CA SER A 122 13.67 -8.87 -12.93
C SER A 122 14.13 -10.01 -13.87
N ALA A 123 13.19 -10.82 -14.37
CA ALA A 123 13.42 -11.87 -15.38
C ALA A 123 12.77 -11.45 -16.70
#